data_AF-A0A7G8ELE2-F1
#
_entry.id   AF-A0A7G8ELE2-F1
#
_cell.length_a   1.000
_cell.length_b   1.000
_cell.length_c   1.000
_cell.angle_alpha   90.00
_cell.angle_beta   90.00
_cell.angle_gamma   90.00
#
_symmetry.space_group_name_H-M   'P 1'
#
loop_
_entity.id
_entity.type
_entity.pdbx_description
1 polymer ?
#
loop_
_entity_poly.entity_id
_entity_poly.type
_entity_poly.pdbx_seq_one_letter_code
_entity_poly.pdbx_strand_id
1 'polypeptide(L)'
;MSELRAIMQRLGQRLDHQAAVRPAGAPERPPADLYVSELEHCSDAMLHYEWNWLEQHLQDLALCRSNEAMLKAAGGQQHLNGLIAQSEHYAAQLQKAFAQRALVPCRQPHNVAPSEHAWELSNPGLRAQWGFEPRANAGAPGVDPAS
;
A
#
# COMPACT_ATOMS: atom_id res chain seq x y z
N MET A 1 -20.78 -1.05 24.23
CA MET A 1 -21.00 -0.63 22.83
C MET A 1 -19.99 -1.36 21.97
N SER A 2 -20.45 -2.19 21.03
CA SER A 2 -19.64 -3.27 20.42
C SER A 2 -18.50 -2.76 19.54
N GLU A 3 -17.28 -3.21 19.80
CA GLU A 3 -16.06 -2.93 19.02
C GLU A 3 -16.23 -3.23 17.52
N LEU A 4 -17.01 -4.25 17.19
CA LEU A 4 -17.38 -4.61 15.83
C LEU A 4 -18.01 -3.43 15.06
N ARG A 5 -18.83 -2.61 15.71
CA ARG A 5 -19.51 -1.46 15.08
C ARG A 5 -18.54 -0.33 14.77
N ALA A 6 -17.54 -0.12 15.64
CA ALA A 6 -16.48 0.86 15.42
C ALA A 6 -15.51 0.42 14.31
N ILE A 7 -15.21 -0.88 14.23
CA ILE A 7 -14.43 -1.49 13.15
C ILE A 7 -15.17 -1.34 11.82
N MET A 8 -16.46 -1.69 11.77
CA MET A 8 -17.28 -1.55 10.57
C MET A 8 -17.44 -0.09 10.12
N GLN A 9 -17.57 0.87 11.05
CA GLN A 9 -17.63 2.30 10.70
C GLN A 9 -16.30 2.83 10.17
N ARG A 10 -15.16 2.44 10.77
CA ARG A 10 -13.84 2.81 10.22
C ARG A 10 -13.60 2.18 8.85
N LEU A 11 -14.02 0.94 8.64
CA LEU A 11 -13.91 0.26 7.35
C LEU A 11 -14.81 0.92 6.29
N GLY A 12 -16.05 1.26 6.65
CA GLY A 12 -16.96 2.00 5.77
C GLY A 12 -16.40 3.35 5.36
N GLN A 13 -15.87 4.12 6.32
CA GLN A 13 -15.21 5.41 6.03
C GLN A 13 -13.97 5.25 5.15
N ARG A 14 -13.16 4.20 5.34
CA ARG A 14 -11.99 3.92 4.49
C ARG A 14 -12.38 3.54 3.07
N LEU A 15 -13.45 2.77 2.90
CA LEU A 15 -13.99 2.38 1.60
C LEU A 15 -14.65 3.55 0.86
N ASP A 16 -15.44 4.36 1.56
CA ASP A 16 -16.03 5.58 1.00
C ASP A 16 -14.94 6.58 0.59
N HIS A 17 -13.85 6.69 1.36
CA HIS A 17 -12.72 7.54 0.99
C HIS A 17 -11.94 6.99 -0.21
N GLN A 18 -11.75 5.66 -0.31
CA GLN A 18 -11.15 5.02 -1.49
C GLN A 18 -12.03 5.14 -2.74
N ALA A 19 -13.36 5.10 -2.59
CA ALA A 19 -14.30 5.26 -3.70
C ALA A 19 -14.42 6.73 -4.13
N ALA A 20 -14.42 7.67 -3.19
CA ALA A 20 -14.56 9.11 -3.45
C ALA A 20 -13.31 9.76 -4.06
N VAL A 21 -12.13 9.20 -3.82
CA VAL A 21 -10.85 9.71 -4.36
C VAL A 21 -10.49 9.07 -5.71
N ARG A 22 -11.24 8.08 -6.20
CA ARG A 22 -11.00 7.46 -7.52
C ARG A 22 -11.68 8.28 -8.64
N PRO A 23 -10.92 8.92 -9.55
CA PRO A 23 -11.49 9.37 -10.80
C PRO A 23 -11.85 8.16 -11.65
N ALA A 24 -13.05 8.19 -12.25
CA ALA A 24 -13.49 7.21 -13.23
C ALA A 24 -12.53 7.26 -14.44
N GLY A 25 -11.54 6.37 -14.48
CA GLY A 25 -10.58 6.27 -15.59
C GLY A 25 -9.10 6.28 -15.20
N ALA A 26 -8.72 6.39 -13.91
CA ALA A 26 -7.34 6.19 -13.51
C ALA A 26 -6.93 4.71 -13.76
N PRO A 27 -5.76 4.44 -14.37
CA PRO A 27 -5.30 3.07 -14.59
C PRO A 27 -5.25 2.35 -13.24
N GLU A 28 -5.98 1.24 -13.19
CA GLU A 28 -6.18 0.43 -12.00
C GLU A 28 -4.88 -0.35 -11.74
N ARG A 29 -3.92 0.32 -11.08
CA ARG A 29 -2.65 -0.25 -10.61
C ARG A 29 -1.59 -0.48 -11.69
N PRO A 30 -0.31 -0.45 -11.29
CA PRO A 30 0.78 -0.83 -12.19
C PRO A 30 0.64 -2.29 -12.68
N PRO A 31 0.82 -2.56 -13.98
CA PRO A 31 1.09 -3.89 -14.51
C PRO A 31 2.08 -4.68 -13.64
N ALA A 32 1.95 -6.01 -13.57
CA ALA A 32 2.81 -6.85 -12.73
C ALA A 32 4.31 -6.63 -12.99
N ASP A 33 4.68 -6.30 -14.23
CA ASP A 33 6.05 -6.00 -14.63
C ASP A 33 6.57 -4.67 -14.03
N LEU A 34 5.70 -3.66 -13.93
CA LEU A 34 6.03 -2.40 -13.26
C LEU A 34 6.21 -2.62 -11.75
N TYR A 35 5.38 -3.46 -11.13
CA TYR A 35 5.49 -3.77 -9.70
C TYR A 35 6.85 -4.39 -9.36
N VAL A 36 7.33 -5.36 -10.16
CA VAL A 36 8.65 -5.97 -9.95
C VAL A 36 9.76 -4.94 -10.11
N SER A 37 9.68 -4.08 -11.12
CA SER A 37 10.69 -3.04 -11.35
C SER A 37 10.77 -2.04 -10.20
N GLU A 38 9.62 -1.65 -9.61
CA GLU A 38 9.61 -0.76 -8.43
C GLU A 38 10.21 -1.44 -7.18
N LEU A 39 9.96 -2.75 -6.98
CA LEU A 39 10.56 -3.49 -5.86
C LEU A 39 12.09 -3.52 -5.91
N GLU A 40 12.70 -3.55 -7.10
CA GLU A 40 14.16 -3.51 -7.26
C GLU A 40 14.76 -2.20 -6.74
N HIS A 41 14.01 -1.09 -6.85
CA HIS A 41 14.44 0.25 -6.43
C HIS A 41 14.00 0.61 -5.00
N CYS A 42 13.14 -0.19 -4.38
CA CYS A 42 12.72 0.02 -3.00
C CYS A 42 13.90 -0.12 -2.04
N SER A 43 13.95 0.73 -1.01
CA SER A 43 14.78 0.47 0.18
C SER A 43 14.19 -0.67 1.02
N ASP A 44 14.96 -1.24 1.93
CA ASP A 44 14.47 -2.31 2.81
C ASP A 44 13.28 -1.85 3.65
N ALA A 45 13.30 -0.60 4.13
CA ALA A 45 12.18 0.02 4.82
C ALA A 45 10.91 0.11 3.94
N MET A 46 11.07 0.42 2.65
CA MET A 46 9.97 0.44 1.68
C MET A 46 9.41 -0.96 1.43
N LEU A 47 10.26 -2.00 1.39
CA LEU A 47 9.79 -3.38 1.29
C LEU A 47 8.95 -3.79 2.51
N HIS A 48 9.37 -3.39 3.72
CA HIS A 48 8.59 -3.62 4.93
C HIS A 48 7.28 -2.82 4.97
N TYR A 49 7.27 -1.59 4.45
CA TYR A 49 6.04 -0.82 4.28
C TYR A 49 5.07 -1.54 3.33
N GLU A 50 5.57 -1.95 2.17
CA GLU A 50 4.77 -2.61 1.15
C GLU A 50 4.20 -3.94 1.66
N TRP A 51 4.97 -4.66 2.47
CA TRP A 51 4.51 -5.88 3.13
C TRP A 51 3.35 -5.60 4.08
N ASN A 52 3.49 -4.60 4.96
CA ASN A 52 2.42 -4.19 5.87
C ASN A 52 1.16 -3.74 5.11
N TRP A 53 1.36 -2.97 4.03
CA TRP A 53 0.27 -2.50 3.19
C TRP A 53 -0.49 -3.66 2.57
N LEU A 54 0.23 -4.63 2.02
CA LEU A 54 -0.36 -5.79 1.34
C LEU A 54 -1.08 -6.73 2.30
N GLU A 55 -0.51 -6.98 3.49
CA GLU A 55 -1.18 -7.77 4.53
C GLU A 55 -2.50 -7.12 4.98
N GLN A 56 -2.49 -5.80 5.18
CA GLN A 56 -3.70 -5.07 5.55
C GLN A 56 -4.72 -5.06 4.40
N HIS A 57 -4.26 -4.92 3.15
CA HIS A 57 -5.13 -4.95 1.98
C HIS A 57 -5.82 -6.31 1.83
N LEU A 58 -5.08 -7.42 1.96
CA LEU A 58 -5.64 -8.77 1.93
C LEU A 58 -6.65 -9.02 3.05
N GLN A 59 -6.40 -8.50 4.26
CA GLN A 59 -7.35 -8.55 5.37
C GLN A 59 -8.64 -7.77 5.05
N ASP A 60 -8.52 -6.57 4.50
CA ASP A 60 -9.66 -5.75 4.09
C ASP A 60 -10.49 -6.44 2.98
N LEU A 61 -9.84 -7.07 1.99
CA LEU A 61 -10.51 -7.85 0.94
C LEU A 61 -11.22 -9.10 1.50
N ALA A 62 -10.63 -9.78 2.48
CA ALA A 62 -11.26 -10.91 3.15
C ALA A 62 -12.53 -10.50 3.92
N LEU A 63 -12.53 -9.30 4.53
CA LEU A 63 -13.70 -8.73 5.18
C LEU A 63 -14.79 -8.35 4.16
N CYS A 64 -14.43 -7.86 2.98
CA CYS A 64 -15.39 -7.62 1.90
C CYS A 64 -16.12 -8.89 1.46
N ARG A 65 -15.46 -10.06 1.53
CA ARG A 65 -16.07 -11.35 1.17
C ARG A 65 -17.20 -11.76 2.11
N SER A 66 -17.13 -11.37 3.39
CA SER A 66 -18.12 -11.76 4.41
C SER A 66 -19.29 -10.77 4.56
N ASN A 67 -19.28 -9.66 3.82
CA ASN A 67 -20.31 -8.63 3.88
C ASN A 67 -20.89 -8.32 2.49
N GLU A 68 -22.16 -8.65 2.27
CA GLU A 68 -22.80 -8.52 0.96
C GLU A 68 -22.89 -7.05 0.45
N ALA A 69 -23.05 -6.07 1.35
CA ALA A 69 -23.05 -4.66 0.98
C ALA A 69 -21.67 -4.21 0.50
N MET A 70 -20.61 -4.66 1.19
CA MET A 70 -19.23 -4.39 0.78
C MET A 70 -18.86 -5.14 -0.50
N LEU A 71 -19.35 -6.36 -0.67
CA LEU A 71 -19.15 -7.14 -1.89
C LEU A 71 -19.74 -6.43 -3.12
N LYS A 72 -20.94 -5.86 -3.00
CA LYS A 72 -21.57 -5.05 -4.07
C LYS A 72 -20.78 -3.78 -4.34
N ALA A 73 -20.33 -3.07 -3.29
CA ALA A 73 -19.49 -1.88 -3.44
C ALA A 73 -18.13 -2.20 -4.10
N ALA A 74 -17.58 -3.38 -3.83
CA ALA A 74 -16.36 -3.88 -4.44
C ALA A 74 -16.55 -4.44 -5.87
N GLY A 75 -17.68 -4.20 -6.54
CA GLY A 75 -17.90 -4.66 -7.92
C GLY A 75 -18.27 -6.14 -8.05
N GLY A 76 -18.64 -6.80 -6.95
CA GLY A 76 -19.12 -8.18 -6.92
C GLY A 76 -18.02 -9.24 -6.70
N GLN A 77 -18.46 -10.49 -6.57
CA GLN A 77 -17.59 -11.62 -6.20
C GLN A 77 -16.45 -11.87 -7.19
N GLN A 78 -16.70 -11.73 -8.49
CA GLN A 78 -15.70 -11.96 -9.51
C GLN A 78 -14.59 -10.90 -9.46
N HIS A 79 -14.96 -9.62 -9.31
CA HIS A 79 -13.99 -8.55 -9.16
C HIS A 79 -13.17 -8.76 -7.89
N LEU A 80 -13.82 -9.00 -6.74
CA LEU A 80 -13.15 -9.27 -5.47
C LEU A 80 -12.14 -10.43 -5.56
N ASN A 81 -12.51 -11.53 -6.21
CA ASN A 81 -11.60 -12.66 -6.39
C ASN A 81 -10.40 -12.29 -7.28
N GLY A 82 -10.59 -11.46 -8.32
CA GLY A 82 -9.50 -10.92 -9.11
C GLY A 82 -8.55 -10.04 -8.28
N LEU A 83 -9.10 -9.20 -7.39
CA LEU A 83 -8.32 -8.37 -6.48
C LEU A 83 -7.45 -9.20 -5.53
N ILE A 84 -8.03 -10.27 -4.98
CA ILE A 84 -7.32 -11.18 -4.07
C ILE A 84 -6.20 -11.91 -4.82
N ALA A 85 -6.49 -12.50 -5.98
CA ALA A 85 -5.49 -13.22 -6.76
C ALA A 85 -4.32 -12.32 -7.19
N GLN A 86 -4.60 -11.06 -7.55
CA GLN A 86 -3.56 -10.08 -7.85
C GLN A 86 -2.72 -9.72 -6.62
N SER A 87 -3.35 -9.52 -5.48
CA SER A 87 -2.66 -9.19 -4.23
C SER A 87 -1.77 -10.35 -3.76
N GLU A 88 -2.23 -11.59 -3.90
CA GLU A 88 -1.43 -12.79 -3.66
C GLU A 88 -0.22 -12.89 -4.62
N HIS A 89 -0.41 -12.52 -5.88
CA HIS A 89 0.69 -12.44 -6.84
C HIS A 89 1.76 -11.42 -6.41
N TYR A 90 1.35 -10.22 -6.01
CA TYR A 90 2.26 -9.21 -5.46
C TYR A 90 2.98 -9.69 -4.19
N ALA A 91 2.28 -10.44 -3.32
CA ALA A 91 2.88 -11.00 -2.12
C ALA A 91 4.00 -11.98 -2.46
N ALA A 92 3.80 -12.83 -3.46
CA ALA A 92 4.81 -13.75 -3.94
C ALA A 92 6.03 -13.02 -4.52
N GLN A 93 5.84 -11.92 -5.26
CA GLN A 93 6.95 -11.12 -5.78
C GLN A 93 7.71 -10.39 -4.67
N LEU A 94 6.98 -9.84 -3.70
CA LEU A 94 7.59 -9.19 -2.55
C LEU A 94 8.38 -10.17 -1.69
N GLN A 95 7.87 -11.38 -1.45
CA GLN A 95 8.61 -12.46 -0.77
C GLN A 95 9.92 -12.82 -1.48
N LYS A 96 9.94 -12.82 -2.82
CA LYS A 96 11.18 -13.02 -3.57
C LYS A 96 12.17 -11.87 -3.33
N ALA A 97 11.70 -10.62 -3.33
CA ALA A 97 12.55 -9.47 -3.02
C ALA A 97 13.13 -9.54 -1.60
N PHE A 98 12.31 -9.94 -0.60
CA PHE A 98 12.79 -10.21 0.77
C PHE A 98 13.88 -11.29 0.78
N ALA A 99 13.64 -12.43 0.12
CA ALA A 99 14.59 -13.54 0.07
C ALA A 99 15.92 -13.15 -0.61
N GLN A 100 15.85 -12.39 -1.71
CA GLN A 100 17.04 -11.91 -2.43
C GLN A 100 17.91 -10.98 -1.57
N ARG A 101 17.31 -10.26 -0.64
CA ARG A 101 18.00 -9.33 0.26
C ARG A 101 18.28 -9.92 1.66
N ALA A 102 18.01 -11.21 1.86
CA ALA A 102 18.10 -11.89 3.15
C ALA A 102 17.31 -11.18 4.28
N LEU A 103 16.21 -10.53 3.91
CA LEU A 103 15.28 -9.89 4.83
C LEU A 103 14.16 -10.86 5.22
N VAL A 104 13.59 -10.67 6.41
CA VAL A 104 12.45 -11.46 6.88
C VAL A 104 11.19 -10.59 6.86
N PRO A 105 10.12 -10.99 6.15
CA PRO A 105 8.86 -10.29 6.20
C PRO A 105 8.34 -10.26 7.64
N CYS A 106 8.11 -9.07 8.17
CA CYS A 106 7.59 -8.91 9.52
C CYS A 106 6.61 -7.73 9.58
N ARG A 107 5.55 -7.93 10.35
CA ARG A 107 4.53 -6.91 10.55
C ARG A 107 5.06 -5.84 11.50
N GLN A 108 5.20 -4.62 11.00
CA GLN A 108 5.63 -3.48 11.81
C GLN A 108 4.40 -2.81 12.48
N PRO A 109 4.55 -2.18 13.65
CA PRO A 109 3.45 -1.47 14.33
C PRO A 109 3.11 -0.11 13.70
N HIS A 110 3.74 0.24 12.58
CA HIS A 110 3.56 1.52 11.89
C HIS A 110 2.33 1.53 10.98
N ASN A 111 1.77 2.72 10.77
CA ASN A 111 0.59 2.90 9.93
C ASN A 111 0.99 2.89 8.45
N VAL A 112 0.08 2.43 7.60
CA VAL A 112 0.23 2.50 6.14
C VAL A 112 -0.88 3.37 5.55
N ALA A 113 -0.56 4.08 4.46
CA ALA A 113 -1.57 4.77 3.67
C ALA A 113 -2.37 3.72 2.87
N PRO A 114 -3.71 3.69 2.95
CA PRO A 114 -4.51 2.63 2.34
C PRO A 114 -4.47 2.60 0.81
N SER A 115 -4.04 3.69 0.18
CA SER A 115 -4.13 3.92 -1.27
C SER A 115 -2.81 4.28 -1.92
N GLU A 116 -1.69 4.23 -1.18
CA GLU A 116 -0.38 4.62 -1.69
C GLU A 116 0.63 3.50 -1.44
N HIS A 117 1.28 3.06 -2.52
CA HIS A 117 2.44 2.19 -2.45
C HIS A 117 3.64 2.90 -1.81
N ALA A 118 4.64 2.14 -1.35
CA ALA A 118 5.82 2.72 -0.71
C ALA A 118 6.51 3.81 -1.55
N TRP A 119 6.62 3.60 -2.87
CA TRP A 119 7.26 4.53 -3.81
C TRP A 119 6.39 5.75 -4.18
N GLU A 120 5.08 5.67 -3.96
CA GLU A 120 4.12 6.76 -4.18
C GLU A 120 3.79 7.54 -2.91
N LEU A 121 4.24 7.07 -1.74
CA LEU A 121 3.87 7.62 -0.44
C LEU A 121 4.20 9.12 -0.35
N SER A 122 3.15 9.94 -0.41
CA SER A 122 3.24 11.40 -0.39
C SER A 122 3.22 11.97 1.02
N ASN A 123 2.62 11.26 1.99
CA ASN A 123 2.47 11.72 3.36
C ASN A 123 3.83 11.80 4.08
N PRO A 124 4.34 12.99 4.41
CA PRO A 124 5.67 13.15 5.00
C PRO A 124 5.78 12.54 6.40
N GLY A 125 4.69 12.50 7.16
CA GLY A 125 4.65 11.88 8.48
C GLY A 125 4.78 10.36 8.41
N LEU A 126 4.12 9.73 7.44
CA LEU A 126 4.27 8.30 7.20
C LEU A 126 5.67 7.97 6.64
N ARG A 127 6.20 8.77 5.71
CA ARG A 127 7.57 8.63 5.22
C ARG A 127 8.58 8.66 6.37
N ALA A 128 8.46 9.63 7.28
CA ALA A 128 9.34 9.74 8.44
C ALA A 128 9.16 8.57 9.43
N GLN A 129 7.91 8.13 9.68
CA GLN A 129 7.63 6.99 10.55
C GLN A 129 8.31 5.71 10.05
N TRP A 130 8.36 5.51 8.74
CA TRP A 130 8.98 4.36 8.10
C TRP A 130 10.46 4.54 7.78
N GLY A 131 11.04 5.71 8.09
CA GLY A 131 12.45 5.99 7.79
C GLY A 131 12.75 6.06 6.29
N PHE A 132 11.78 6.46 5.46
CA PHE A 132 12.03 6.67 4.04
C PHE A 132 12.92 7.88 3.89
N GLU A 133 14.11 7.70 3.31
CA GLU A 133 14.98 8.82 3.04
C GLU A 133 14.25 9.84 2.14
N PRO A 134 14.40 11.15 2.40
CA PRO A 134 14.03 12.15 1.42
C PRO A 134 14.79 11.79 0.15
N ARG A 135 14.08 11.63 -0.97
CA ARG A 135 14.75 11.46 -2.27
C ARG A 135 15.68 12.66 -2.40
N ALA A 136 16.99 12.44 -2.23
CA ALA A 136 17.94 13.52 -2.15
C ALA A 136 17.73 14.38 -3.39
N ASN A 137 17.34 15.64 -3.18
CA ASN A 137 17.26 16.60 -4.27
C ASN A 137 18.68 16.69 -4.84
N ALA A 138 18.92 15.98 -5.95
CA ALA A 138 20.09 16.17 -6.77
C ALA A 138 19.97 17.58 -7.36
N GLY A 139 20.46 18.58 -6.64
CA GLY A 139 20.50 19.96 -7.12
C GLY A 139 20.04 20.99 -6.10
N ALA A 140 20.82 21.21 -5.06
CA ALA A 140 21.09 22.58 -4.65
C ALA A 140 22.59 22.81 -4.86
N PRO A 141 23.03 23.43 -5.97
CA PRO A 141 24.41 23.87 -6.07
C PRO A 141 24.69 24.85 -4.93
N GLY A 142 25.80 24.60 -4.24
CA GLY A 142 26.24 25.41 -3.11
C GLY A 142 26.26 26.89 -3.48
N VAL A 143 25.59 27.70 -2.66
CA VAL A 143 25.90 29.11 -2.56
C VAL A 143 27.01 29.23 -1.52
N ASP A 144 28.23 29.43 -2.02
CA ASP A 144 29.40 29.82 -1.23
C ASP A 144 29.07 31.05 -0.37
N PRO A 145 29.47 31.09 0.91
CA PRO A 145 29.37 32.30 1.71
C PRO A 145 30.60 33.18 1.42
N ALA A 146 30.48 34.09 0.46
CA ALA A 146 31.44 35.17 0.31
C ALA A 146 30.78 36.42 -0.29
N SER A 147 30.39 37.36 0.57
CA SER A 147 30.61 38.82 0.42
C SER A 147 30.08 39.55 1.65
#